data_AF-A0A1Z9SAQ6-F1
#
_entry.id   AF-A0A1Z9SAQ6-F1
#
_cell.length_a   1.000
_cell.length_b   1.000
_cell.length_c   1.000
_cell.angle_alpha   90.00
_cell.angle_beta   90.00
_cell.angle_gamma   90.00
#
_symmetry.space_group_name_H-M   'P 1'
#
loop_
_entity.id
_entity.type
_entity.pdbx_description
1 polymer ?
#
loop_
_entity_poly.entity_id
_entity_poly.type
_entity_poly.pdbx_seq_one_letter_code
_entity_poly.pdbx_strand_id
1 'polypeptide(L)'
;MGGALLPWIFLLDVIREDGRLDYLYRLAGTSNVELVGRDPTGRRSSEIFADDEHAFVIETFDQTVNERVPTYWYVEVPQDHYDVVRVYRGLFPLSDDGITVNKLICAAVPLNI
;
A
#
# COMPACT_ATOMS: atom_id res chain seq x y z
N MET A 1 18.01 10.96 14.22
CA MET A 1 17.12 10.23 15.14
C MET A 1 16.67 8.97 14.44
N GLY A 2 16.94 7.78 14.99
CA GLY A 2 16.50 6.52 14.39
C GLY A 2 15.01 6.32 14.66
N GLY A 3 14.16 6.75 13.73
CA GLY A 3 12.72 6.54 13.82
C GLY A 3 12.35 5.06 13.73
N ALA A 4 11.28 4.65 14.40
CA ALA A 4 10.74 3.30 14.27
C ALA A 4 10.23 3.10 12.83
N LEU A 5 10.70 2.04 12.15
CA LEU A 5 10.30 1.73 10.78
C LEU A 5 8.92 1.09 10.70
N LEU A 6 8.61 0.18 11.63
CA LEU A 6 7.38 -0.63 11.61
C LEU A 6 6.06 0.18 11.56
N PRO A 7 5.91 1.33 12.24
CA PRO A 7 4.70 2.16 12.12
C PRO A 7 4.40 2.65 10.70
N TRP A 8 5.41 2.67 9.81
CA TRP A 8 5.29 3.10 8.43
C TRP A 8 5.22 1.94 7.42
N ILE A 9 5.17 0.70 7.89
CA ILE A 9 5.06 -0.50 7.06
C ILE A 9 3.60 -0.99 7.00
N PHE A 10 3.19 -1.53 5.86
CA PHE A 10 1.95 -2.29 5.71
C PHE A 10 2.19 -3.54 4.84
N LEU A 11 1.37 -4.57 5.05
CA LEU A 11 1.45 -5.86 4.36
C LEU A 11 0.13 -6.16 3.67
N LEU A 12 0.22 -6.55 2.40
CA LEU A 12 -0.92 -6.92 1.56
C LEU A 12 -0.78 -8.38 1.13
N ASP A 13 -1.88 -9.12 1.18
CA ASP A 13 -2.04 -10.34 0.37
C ASP A 13 -2.59 -9.93 -1.01
N VAL A 14 -2.04 -10.51 -2.08
CA VAL A 14 -2.52 -10.31 -3.45
C VAL A 14 -3.66 -11.30 -3.71
N ILE A 15 -4.84 -10.77 -4.00
CA ILE A 15 -6.05 -11.52 -4.33
C ILE A 15 -6.20 -11.53 -5.86
N ARG A 16 -6.45 -12.70 -6.44
CA ARG A 16 -6.63 -12.89 -7.89
C ARG A 16 -7.97 -13.56 -8.13
N GLU A 17 -8.93 -12.80 -8.64
CA GLU A 17 -10.30 -13.26 -8.90
C GLU A 17 -10.69 -12.82 -10.31
N ASP A 18 -11.17 -13.75 -11.14
CA ASP A 18 -11.63 -13.50 -12.52
C ASP A 18 -10.66 -12.68 -13.40
N GLY A 19 -9.35 -12.91 -13.22
CA GLY A 19 -8.30 -12.22 -13.96
C GLY A 19 -8.03 -10.77 -13.50
N ARG A 20 -8.65 -10.34 -12.40
CA ARG A 20 -8.44 -9.03 -11.77
C ARG A 20 -7.64 -9.17 -10.49
N LEU A 21 -6.92 -8.12 -10.13
CA LEU A 21 -6.19 -8.02 -8.87
C LEU A 21 -7.00 -7.23 -7.84
N ASP A 22 -6.89 -7.65 -6.59
CA ASP A 22 -7.29 -6.90 -5.41
C ASP A 22 -6.28 -7.19 -4.29
N TYR A 23 -6.35 -6.43 -3.20
CA TYR A 23 -5.32 -6.45 -2.17
C TYR A 23 -5.93 -6.42 -0.78
N LEU A 24 -5.73 -7.49 -0.02
CA LEU A 24 -6.20 -7.61 1.36
C LEU A 24 -5.14 -7.08 2.33
N TYR A 25 -5.47 -6.07 3.11
CA TYR A 25 -4.59 -5.55 4.15
C TYR A 25 -4.47 -6.55 5.30
N ARG A 26 -3.27 -7.11 5.48
CA ARG A 26 -2.94 -8.04 6.57
C ARG A 26 -2.41 -7.32 7.81
N LEU A 27 -1.76 -6.19 7.58
CA LEU A 27 -1.23 -5.32 8.62
C LEU A 27 -1.14 -3.89 8.07
N ALA A 28 -1.51 -2.92 8.89
CA ALA A 28 -1.19 -1.52 8.70
C ALA A 28 -0.43 -0.99 9.92
N GLY A 29 0.73 -0.38 9.67
CA GLY A 29 1.50 0.28 10.72
C GLY A 29 0.73 1.47 11.30
N THR A 30 0.90 1.71 12.60
CA THR A 30 0.10 2.70 13.34
C THR A 30 0.21 4.11 12.78
N SER A 31 1.40 4.53 12.30
CA SER A 31 1.56 5.84 11.70
C SER A 31 0.90 5.96 10.33
N ASN A 32 0.79 4.85 9.57
CA ASN A 32 -0.05 4.85 8.36
C ASN A 32 -1.54 4.96 8.71
N VAL A 33 -2.00 4.28 9.76
CA VAL A 33 -3.40 4.36 10.22
C VAL A 33 -3.74 5.79 10.63
N GLU A 34 -2.87 6.43 11.41
CA GLU A 34 -3.01 7.85 11.80
C GLU A 34 -2.99 8.77 10.59
N LEU A 35 -2.07 8.54 9.64
CA LEU A 35 -1.94 9.34 8.43
C LEU A 35 -3.19 9.26 7.54
N VAL A 36 -3.74 8.06 7.32
CA VAL A 36 -4.90 7.88 6.45
C VAL A 36 -6.21 8.21 7.18
N GLY A 37 -6.23 8.11 8.51
CA GLY A 37 -7.41 8.38 9.35
C GLY A 37 -8.29 7.16 9.61
N ARG A 38 -7.91 5.98 9.07
CA ARG A 38 -8.66 4.72 9.20
C ARG A 38 -7.72 3.52 9.18
N ASP A 39 -8.10 2.47 9.92
CA ASP A 39 -7.39 1.18 9.88
C ASP A 39 -7.95 0.29 8.76
N PRO A 40 -7.17 0.00 7.70
CA PRO A 40 -7.63 -0.84 6.60
C PRO A 40 -7.52 -2.35 6.91
N THR A 41 -6.93 -2.74 8.05
CA THR A 41 -6.61 -4.14 8.35
C THR A 41 -7.85 -5.03 8.25
N GLY A 42 -7.72 -6.14 7.51
CA GLY A 42 -8.79 -7.10 7.25
C GLY A 42 -9.71 -6.75 6.09
N ARG A 43 -9.52 -5.61 5.41
CA ARG A 43 -10.34 -5.17 4.28
C ARG A 43 -9.58 -5.20 2.96
N ARG A 44 -10.31 -5.36 1.85
CA ARG A 44 -9.76 -5.27 0.50
C ARG A 44 -9.60 -3.82 0.06
N SER A 45 -8.64 -3.56 -0.82
CA SER A 45 -8.43 -2.24 -1.42
C SER A 45 -9.66 -1.75 -2.17
N SER A 46 -10.39 -2.63 -2.86
CA SER A 46 -11.66 -2.29 -3.52
C SER A 46 -12.76 -1.82 -2.56
N GLU A 47 -12.75 -2.25 -1.29
CA GLU A 47 -13.70 -1.79 -0.26
C GLU A 47 -13.31 -0.43 0.34
N ILE A 48 -12.03 -0.07 0.23
CA ILE A 48 -11.41 1.11 0.85
C ILE A 48 -11.37 2.29 -0.15
N PHE A 49 -11.10 1.97 -1.41
CA PHE A 49 -10.85 2.90 -2.52
C PHE A 49 -11.95 2.77 -3.59
N ALA A 50 -13.19 3.00 -3.17
CA ALA A 50 -14.36 2.83 -4.03
C ALA A 50 -14.47 3.89 -5.16
N ASP A 51 -13.75 5.01 -5.03
CA ASP A 51 -13.83 6.16 -5.93
C ASP A 51 -12.53 6.35 -6.72
N ASP A 52 -12.64 6.94 -7.93
CA ASP A 52 -11.54 7.17 -8.88
C ASP A 52 -10.32 7.90 -8.28
N GLU A 53 -10.50 8.68 -7.20
CA GLU A 53 -9.44 9.45 -6.53
C GLU A 53 -8.28 8.58 -6.02
N HIS A 54 -8.48 7.28 -5.86
CA HIS A 54 -7.47 6.36 -5.32
C HIS A 54 -7.02 5.28 -6.29
N ALA A 55 -7.48 5.34 -7.55
CA ALA A 55 -7.10 4.39 -8.59
C ALA A 55 -5.57 4.30 -8.75
N PHE A 56 -4.87 5.44 -8.65
CA PHE A 56 -3.42 5.50 -8.77
C PHE A 56 -2.70 4.65 -7.70
N VAL A 57 -3.24 4.54 -6.47
CA VAL A 57 -2.63 3.72 -5.41
C VAL A 57 -2.66 2.25 -5.82
N ILE A 58 -3.79 1.80 -6.35
CA ILE A 58 -3.98 0.42 -6.82
C ILE A 58 -3.08 0.15 -8.03
N GLU A 59 -2.96 1.09 -8.96
CA GLU A 59 -2.05 0.97 -10.11
C GLU A 59 -0.59 0.74 -9.69
N THR A 60 -0.12 1.40 -8.63
CA THR A 60 1.24 1.13 -8.11
C THR A 60 1.41 -0.29 -7.58
N PHE A 61 0.36 -0.87 -6.98
CA PHE A 61 0.37 -2.27 -6.53
C PHE A 61 0.39 -3.20 -7.74
N ASP A 62 -0.51 -2.97 -8.71
CA ASP A 62 -0.62 -3.76 -9.94
C ASP A 62 0.70 -3.81 -10.68
N GLN A 63 1.35 -2.65 -10.84
CA GLN A 63 2.66 -2.59 -11.50
C GLN A 63 3.70 -3.46 -10.77
N THR A 64 3.82 -3.31 -9.46
CA THR A 64 4.79 -4.08 -8.65
C THR A 64 4.54 -5.59 -8.75
N VAL A 65 3.28 -6.00 -8.71
CA VAL A 65 2.88 -7.41 -8.81
C VAL A 65 3.16 -7.97 -10.20
N ASN A 66 2.85 -7.21 -11.25
CA ASN A 66 2.98 -7.68 -12.63
C ASN A 66 4.43 -7.70 -13.10
N GLU A 67 5.23 -6.69 -12.74
CA GLU A 67 6.64 -6.61 -13.10
C GLU A 67 7.53 -7.50 -12.23
N ARG A 68 7.04 -7.91 -11.05
CA ARG A 68 7.77 -8.74 -10.07
C ARG A 68 9.11 -8.15 -9.62
N VAL A 69 9.23 -6.83 -9.63
CA VAL A 69 10.37 -6.08 -9.12
C VAL A 69 9.92 -5.04 -8.12
N PRO A 70 10.78 -4.64 -7.15
CA PRO A 70 10.45 -3.52 -6.27
C PRO A 70 10.19 -2.24 -7.07
N THR A 71 9.17 -1.49 -6.68
CA THR A 71 8.88 -0.17 -7.25
C THR A 71 8.95 0.91 -6.18
N TYR A 72 9.26 2.13 -6.63
CA TYR A 72 9.40 3.29 -5.77
C TYR A 72 8.61 4.46 -6.34
N TRP A 73 7.87 5.13 -5.47
CA TRP A 73 6.94 6.17 -5.86
C TRP A 73 7.04 7.39 -4.96
N TYR A 74 6.80 8.53 -5.58
CA TYR A 74 6.55 9.79 -4.91
C TYR A 74 5.13 10.20 -5.24
N VAL A 75 4.24 10.14 -4.24
CA VAL A 75 2.80 10.35 -4.46
C VAL A 75 2.17 11.19 -3.37
N GLU A 76 1.07 11.81 -3.76
CA GLU A 76 0.17 12.56 -2.92
C GLU A 76 -0.93 11.61 -2.41
N VAL A 77 -1.02 11.40 -1.10
CA VAL A 77 -2.04 10.51 -0.48
C VAL A 77 -3.18 11.37 0.05
N PRO A 78 -4.43 11.15 -0.40
CA PRO A 78 -5.59 11.81 0.16
C PRO A 78 -5.80 11.40 1.62
N GLN A 79 -6.24 12.34 2.46
CA GLN A 79 -6.63 12.11 3.84
C GLN A 79 -8.10 12.46 4.05
N ASP A 80 -8.74 11.79 5.01
CA ASP A 80 -10.14 12.05 5.38
C ASP A 80 -10.37 13.47 5.98
N HIS A 81 -9.30 14.21 6.34
CA HIS A 81 -9.37 15.38 7.22
C HIS A 81 -8.68 16.67 6.72
N TYR A 82 -8.58 16.88 5.40
CA TYR A 82 -8.37 18.19 4.73
C TYR A 82 -6.99 18.54 4.13
N ASP A 83 -5.89 17.76 4.29
CA ASP A 83 -4.62 18.03 3.58
C ASP A 83 -4.03 16.77 2.91
N VAL A 84 -3.56 16.93 1.67
CA VAL A 84 -2.87 15.87 0.92
C VAL A 84 -1.44 15.76 1.43
N VAL A 85 -1.04 14.57 1.90
CA VAL A 85 0.32 14.35 2.37
C VAL A 85 1.16 13.69 1.29
N ARG A 86 2.32 14.30 1.02
CA ARG A 86 3.31 13.72 0.12
C ARG A 86 4.11 12.65 0.83
N VAL A 87 4.12 11.46 0.26
CA VAL A 87 4.81 10.30 0.81
C VAL A 87 5.80 9.72 -0.19
N TYR A 88 6.90 9.19 0.33
CA TYR A 88 7.69 8.20 -0.35
C TYR A 88 7.10 6.82 -0.11
N ARG A 89 6.90 6.07 -1.19
CA ARG A 89 6.43 4.69 -1.12
C ARG A 89 7.42 3.73 -1.75
N GLY A 90 7.76 2.68 -1.01
CA GLY A 90 8.49 1.53 -1.54
C GLY A 90 7.58 0.31 -1.48
N LEU A 91 7.37 -0.36 -2.60
CA LEU A 91 6.58 -1.58 -2.69
C LEU A 91 7.51 -2.72 -3.08
N PHE A 92 7.52 -3.78 -2.28
CA PHE A 92 8.45 -4.89 -2.45
C PHE A 92 7.65 -6.19 -2.64
N PRO A 93 7.75 -6.85 -3.80
CA PRO A 93 7.03 -8.07 -4.07
C PRO A 93 7.63 -9.25 -3.29
N LEU A 94 6.75 -10.05 -2.69
CA LEU A 94 7.10 -11.29 -2.03
C LEU A 94 6.36 -12.45 -2.70
N SER A 95 7.00 -13.62 -2.69
CA SER A 95 6.52 -14.81 -3.34
C SER A 95 6.87 -16.04 -2.51
N ASP A 96 5.87 -16.88 -2.22
CA ASP A 96 6.07 -18.13 -1.49
C ASP A 96 6.60 -19.26 -2.39
N ASP A 97 6.34 -19.20 -3.71
CA ASP A 97 6.74 -20.20 -4.72
C ASP A 97 7.94 -19.76 -5.58
N GLY A 98 8.45 -18.53 -5.37
CA GLY A 98 9.52 -17.92 -6.14
C GLY A 98 9.12 -17.43 -7.54
N ILE A 99 7.84 -17.50 -7.91
CA ILE A 99 7.34 -17.18 -9.26
C ILE A 99 6.17 -16.18 -9.18
N THR A 100 5.19 -16.50 -8.36
CA THR A 100 3.95 -15.75 -8.22
C THR A 100 4.08 -14.78 -7.07
N VAL A 101 4.00 -13.48 -7.37
CA VAL A 101 3.87 -12.47 -6.32
C VAL A 101 2.51 -12.64 -5.67
N ASN A 102 2.52 -13.05 -4.42
CA ASN A 102 1.32 -13.31 -3.63
C ASN A 102 1.21 -12.40 -2.40
N LYS A 103 2.24 -11.60 -2.10
CA LYS A 103 2.21 -10.54 -1.09
C LYS A 103 3.01 -9.32 -1.52
N LEU A 104 2.69 -8.18 -0.92
CA LEU A 104 3.50 -6.97 -0.97
C LEU A 104 3.82 -6.52 0.46
N ILE A 105 5.10 -6.31 0.77
CA ILE A 105 5.49 -5.49 1.92
C ILE A 105 5.75 -4.07 1.41
N CYS A 106 5.16 -3.09 2.07
CA CYS A 106 5.14 -1.72 1.60
C CYS A 106 5.58 -0.78 2.72
N ALA A 107 6.33 0.25 2.36
CA ALA A 107 6.58 1.40 3.21
C ALA A 107 5.86 2.62 2.61
N ALA A 108 5.25 3.45 3.44
CA ALA A 108 4.78 4.78 3.07
C ALA A 108 5.19 5.75 4.18
N VAL A 109 6.04 6.72 3.85
CA VAL A 109 6.63 7.65 4.82
C VAL A 109 6.44 9.08 4.32
N PRO A 110 5.95 10.02 5.15
CA PRO A 110 5.86 11.42 4.81
C PRO A 110 7.21 12.01 4.40
N LEU A 111 7.21 12.92 3.43
CA LEU A 111 8.44 13.55 2.93
C LEU A 111 9.10 14.49 3.96
N ASN A 112 8.32 15.02 4.90
CA ASN A 112 8.79 15.85 6.00
C ASN A 112 8.52 15.11 7.32
N ILE A 113 9.57 14.63 7.98
CA ILE A 113 9.57 14.12 9.36
C ILE A 113 10.39 15.05 10.24
#